data_AF-A0A9E0G755-F1
#
_entry.id   AF-A0A9E0G755-F1
#
_cell.length_a   1.000
_cell.length_b   1.000
_cell.length_c   1.000
_cell.angle_alpha   90.00
_cell.angle_beta   90.00
_cell.angle_gamma   90.00
#
_symmetry.space_group_name_H-M   'P 1'
#
loop_
_entity.id
_entity.type
_entity.pdbx_description
1 polymer ?
#
loop_
_entity_poly.entity_id
_entity_poly.type
_entity_poly.pdbx_seq_one_letter_code
_entity_poly.pdbx_strand_id
1 'polypeptide(L)'
;MASVLEKRLSDGSKAYLVRFRTADGKARSKQFKRKREADAYVSFVEVDRMNGTLVDPRLGRMTVDEWWCEWWPTVTNLRISTRSRDAQFYRTHVKPVFGDTPLAKLDRTSLRSWVAQLGSPSGSGLAPATIHKVVQVLNKCVYSAVEDRLIQNNPVAKLPLPKIERTEMRHLDAEEVWHVADAIDARYRAFVLVAGFCGLRLGEMLGLRWG
;
A
#
# COMPACT_ATOMS: atom_id res chain seq x y z
N MET A 1 -16.64 26.35 13.41
CA MET A 1 -18.11 26.31 13.49
C MET A 1 -18.64 26.21 12.08
N ALA A 2 -19.48 25.22 11.83
CA ALA A 2 -20.24 25.14 10.60
C ALA A 2 -21.55 25.93 10.77
N SER A 3 -21.99 26.66 9.75
CA SER A 3 -23.22 27.45 9.80
C SER A 3 -24.08 27.24 8.56
N VAL A 4 -25.40 27.19 8.75
CA VAL A 4 -26.39 27.10 7.67
C VAL A 4 -26.83 28.52 7.28
N LEU A 5 -26.74 28.84 6.00
CA LEU A 5 -27.29 30.06 5.41
C LEU A 5 -28.45 29.70 4.48
N GLU A 6 -29.59 30.36 4.64
CA GLU A 6 -30.70 30.27 3.69
C GLU A 6 -30.41 31.20 2.51
N LYS A 7 -30.47 30.66 1.28
CA LYS A 7 -30.30 31.39 0.03
C LYS A 7 -31.53 31.17 -0.84
N ARG A 8 -32.10 32.25 -1.38
CA ARG A 8 -33.11 32.18 -2.45
C ARG A 8 -32.40 32.04 -3.80
N LEU A 9 -32.82 31.06 -4.59
CA LEU A 9 -32.38 30.87 -5.96
C LEU A 9 -33.14 31.81 -6.91
N SER A 10 -32.61 32.02 -8.10
CA SER A 10 -33.20 32.89 -9.13
C SER A 10 -34.58 32.42 -9.62
N ASP A 11 -34.91 31.15 -9.38
CA ASP A 11 -36.22 30.54 -9.66
C ASP A 11 -37.23 30.69 -8.48
N GLY A 12 -36.87 31.40 -7.42
CA GLY A 12 -37.69 31.61 -6.23
C GLY A 12 -37.64 30.47 -5.19
N SER A 13 -36.96 29.36 -5.49
CA SER A 13 -36.83 28.23 -4.57
C SER A 13 -35.80 28.49 -3.46
N LYS A 14 -35.98 27.81 -2.31
CA LYS A 14 -35.08 27.91 -1.15
C LYS A 14 -33.94 26.90 -1.27
N ALA A 15 -32.72 27.35 -1.03
CA ALA A 15 -31.53 26.52 -0.90
C ALA A 15 -30.84 26.80 0.44
N TYR A 16 -30.22 25.78 1.01
CA TYR A 16 -29.53 25.85 2.29
C TYR A 16 -28.04 25.62 2.07
N LEU A 17 -27.22 26.63 2.32
CA LEU A 17 -25.77 26.59 2.14
C LEU A 17 -25.11 26.36 3.50
N VAL A 18 -24.47 25.22 3.67
CA VAL A 18 -23.62 24.94 4.84
C VAL A 18 -22.22 25.45 4.55
N ARG A 19 -21.73 26.41 5.34
CA ARG A 19 -20.33 26.86 5.31
C ARG A 19 -19.57 26.20 6.45
N PHE A 20 -18.38 25.68 6.17
CA PHE A 20 -17.54 25.04 7.16
C PHE A 20 -16.05 25.26 6.86
N ARG A 21 -15.19 25.11 7.86
CA ARG A 21 -13.75 25.11 7.70
C ARG A 21 -13.21 23.70 7.76
N THR A 22 -12.25 23.43 6.90
CA THR A 22 -11.54 22.15 6.80
C THR A 22 -10.34 22.10 7.74
N ALA A 23 -9.78 20.92 7.99
CA ALA A 23 -8.64 20.73 8.89
C ALA A 23 -7.39 21.52 8.42
N ASP A 24 -7.27 21.73 7.12
CA ASP A 24 -6.31 22.59 6.41
C ASP A 24 -6.63 24.10 6.48
N GLY A 25 -7.62 24.49 7.29
CA GLY A 25 -7.97 25.88 7.55
C GLY A 25 -8.80 26.57 6.45
N LYS A 26 -9.00 25.92 5.29
CA LYS A 26 -9.72 26.50 4.15
C LYS A 26 -11.24 26.52 4.39
N ALA A 27 -11.87 27.64 4.05
CA ALA A 27 -13.33 27.78 4.07
C ALA A 27 -13.95 27.07 2.86
N ARG A 28 -14.93 26.21 3.11
CA ARG A 28 -15.70 25.45 2.12
C ARG A 28 -17.19 25.63 2.34
N SER A 29 -17.97 25.31 1.31
CA SER A 29 -19.43 25.35 1.41
C SER A 29 -20.10 24.29 0.56
N LYS A 30 -21.23 23.76 1.02
CA LYS A 30 -22.07 22.78 0.31
C LYS A 30 -23.53 23.22 0.35
N GLN A 31 -24.21 23.13 -0.78
CA GLN A 31 -25.61 23.53 -0.93
C GLN A 31 -26.54 22.31 -0.87
N PHE A 32 -27.68 22.47 -0.20
CA PHE A 32 -28.74 21.47 -0.06
C PHE A 32 -30.10 22.08 -0.44
N LYS A 33 -31.03 21.23 -0.89
CA LYS A 33 -32.40 21.66 -1.24
C LYS A 33 -33.33 21.68 -0.03
N ARG A 34 -33.02 20.92 1.03
CA ARG A 34 -33.84 20.79 2.24
C ARG A 34 -33.05 21.22 3.49
N LYS A 35 -33.71 21.95 4.40
CA LYS A 35 -33.11 22.42 5.67
C LYS A 35 -32.59 21.26 6.51
N ARG A 36 -33.39 20.20 6.63
CA ARG A 36 -33.06 18.99 7.39
C ARG A 36 -31.75 18.32 6.92
N GLU A 37 -31.47 18.33 5.62
CA GLU A 37 -30.23 17.77 5.06
C GLU A 37 -29.02 18.67 5.37
N ALA A 38 -29.21 20.00 5.34
CA ALA A 38 -28.19 20.95 5.73
C ALA A 38 -27.85 20.86 7.23
N ASP A 39 -28.86 20.73 8.10
CA ASP A 39 -28.68 20.59 9.55
C ASP A 39 -27.98 19.27 9.89
N ALA A 40 -28.38 18.15 9.27
CA ALA A 40 -27.70 16.86 9.43
C ALA A 40 -26.23 16.91 8.97
N TYR A 41 -25.96 17.65 7.88
CA TYR A 41 -24.60 17.84 7.39
C TYR A 41 -23.75 18.74 8.31
N VAL A 42 -24.35 19.74 8.97
CA VAL A 42 -23.66 20.52 10.02
C VAL A 42 -23.25 19.61 11.18
N SER A 43 -24.16 18.78 11.69
CA SER A 43 -23.84 17.82 12.76
C SER A 43 -22.73 16.86 12.33
N PHE A 44 -22.77 16.35 11.09
CA PHE A 44 -21.71 15.50 10.54
C PHE A 44 -20.35 16.21 10.52
N VAL A 45 -20.29 17.45 10.02
CA VAL A 45 -19.06 18.24 9.95
C VAL A 45 -18.54 18.62 11.34
N GLU A 46 -19.43 18.91 12.29
CA GLU A 46 -19.07 19.20 13.68
C GLU A 46 -18.44 17.98 14.36
N VAL A 47 -19.01 16.79 14.16
CA VAL A 47 -18.47 15.51 14.67
C VAL A 47 -17.12 15.19 14.04
N ASP A 48 -16.99 15.28 12.71
CA ASP A 48 -15.71 15.08 12.03
C ASP A 48 -14.66 16.12 12.45
N ARG A 49 -15.07 17.36 12.73
CA ARG A 49 -14.17 18.41 13.24
C ARG A 49 -13.71 18.11 14.67
N MET A 50 -14.61 17.68 15.55
CA MET A 50 -14.29 17.30 16.93
C MET A 50 -13.34 16.10 16.98
N ASN A 51 -13.51 15.16 16.05
CA ASN A 51 -12.67 13.97 15.93
C ASN A 51 -11.40 14.21 15.09
N GLY A 52 -11.13 15.44 14.62
CA GLY A 52 -9.98 15.76 13.77
C GLY A 52 -9.95 15.04 12.41
N THR A 53 -11.10 14.52 11.97
CA THR A 53 -11.27 13.54 10.89
C THR A 53 -11.90 14.11 9.63
N LEU A 54 -12.08 15.43 9.55
CA LEU A 54 -12.66 16.09 8.38
C LEU A 54 -11.70 16.03 7.19
N VAL A 55 -11.73 14.89 6.49
CA VAL A 55 -11.04 14.64 5.22
C VAL A 55 -11.75 15.45 4.13
N ASP A 56 -11.03 16.24 3.33
CA ASP A 56 -11.61 16.95 2.19
C ASP A 56 -12.23 15.90 1.24
N PRO A 57 -13.56 15.93 0.97
CA PRO A 57 -14.22 14.97 0.08
C PRO A 57 -13.66 14.95 -1.36
N ARG A 58 -12.82 15.93 -1.73
CA ARG A 58 -12.07 15.95 -2.98
C ARG A 58 -10.79 15.12 -2.92
N LEU A 59 -10.11 15.03 -1.76
CA LEU A 59 -8.89 14.24 -1.58
C LEU A 59 -9.16 12.74 -1.64
N GLY A 60 -10.33 12.29 -1.17
CA GLY A 60 -10.78 10.90 -1.33
C GLY A 60 -11.06 10.48 -2.79
N ARG A 61 -11.03 11.42 -3.75
CA ARG A 61 -11.20 11.12 -5.19
C ARG A 61 -9.89 10.81 -5.89
N MET A 62 -8.76 11.16 -5.28
CA MET A 62 -7.45 10.81 -5.80
C MET A 62 -7.36 9.30 -5.93
N THR A 63 -6.92 8.84 -7.08
CA THR A 63 -6.75 7.43 -7.38
C THR A 63 -5.50 6.86 -6.70
N VAL A 64 -5.43 5.54 -6.56
CA VAL A 64 -4.24 4.87 -6.03
C VAL A 64 -3.00 5.21 -6.86
N ASP A 65 -3.13 5.29 -8.18
CA ASP A 65 -1.99 5.57 -9.06
C ASP A 65 -1.50 7.01 -9.01
N GLU A 66 -2.43 7.97 -8.97
CA GLU A 66 -2.07 9.37 -8.72
C GLU A 66 -1.31 9.49 -7.38
N TRP A 67 -1.84 8.88 -6.31
CA TRP A 67 -1.20 8.93 -5.00
C TRP A 67 0.16 8.23 -4.99
N TRP A 68 0.27 7.07 -5.63
CA TRP A 68 1.54 6.37 -5.79
C TRP A 68 2.59 7.25 -6.47
N CYS A 69 2.21 7.98 -7.52
CA CYS A 69 3.13 8.84 -8.27
C CYS A 69 3.62 10.04 -7.44
N GLU A 70 2.79 10.59 -6.55
CA GLU A 70 3.19 11.66 -5.63
C GLU A 70 4.04 11.15 -4.46
N TRP A 71 3.61 10.05 -3.83
CA TRP A 71 4.25 9.53 -2.62
C TRP A 71 5.53 8.75 -2.89
N TRP A 72 5.55 7.85 -3.87
CA TRP A 72 6.67 6.91 -4.07
C TRP A 72 8.04 7.58 -4.32
N PRO A 73 8.14 8.73 -5.01
CA PRO A 73 9.38 9.50 -5.10
C PRO A 73 9.94 9.95 -3.75
N THR A 74 9.08 10.21 -2.76
CA THR A 74 9.49 10.69 -1.42
C THR A 74 10.10 9.59 -0.54
N VAL A 75 9.94 8.32 -0.90
CA VAL A 75 10.42 7.17 -0.12
C VAL A 75 11.94 6.95 -0.31
N THR A 76 12.76 7.67 0.45
CA THR A 76 14.23 7.66 0.29
C THR A 76 14.96 6.60 1.13
N ASN A 77 14.35 6.13 2.22
CA ASN A 77 14.99 5.25 3.20
C ASN A 77 15.01 3.75 2.83
N LEU A 78 14.96 3.40 1.54
CA LEU A 78 14.98 2.02 1.06
C LEU A 78 16.27 1.72 0.30
N ARG A 79 16.82 0.51 0.53
CA ARG A 79 17.86 -0.04 -0.35
C ARG A 79 17.34 -0.09 -1.79
N ILE A 80 18.23 0.16 -2.76
CA ILE A 80 17.90 0.18 -4.20
C ILE A 80 17.15 -1.09 -4.62
N SER A 81 17.63 -2.27 -4.23
CA SER A 81 16.99 -3.55 -4.58
C SER A 81 15.58 -3.71 -4.00
N THR A 82 15.32 -3.17 -2.80
CA THR A 82 13.98 -3.15 -2.20
C THR A 82 13.08 -2.17 -2.93
N ARG A 83 13.57 -0.97 -3.24
CA ARG A 83 12.83 0.04 -4.00
C ARG A 83 12.43 -0.48 -5.38
N SER A 84 13.36 -1.10 -6.12
CA SER A 84 13.07 -1.70 -7.43
C SER A 84 12.02 -2.81 -7.34
N ARG A 85 12.13 -3.70 -6.34
CA ARG A 85 11.16 -4.80 -6.14
C ARG A 85 9.76 -4.28 -5.79
N ASP A 86 9.66 -3.35 -4.86
CA ASP A 86 8.37 -2.79 -4.43
C ASP A 86 7.69 -2.05 -5.60
N ALA A 87 8.45 -1.28 -6.38
CA ALA A 87 7.94 -0.63 -7.59
C ALA A 87 7.49 -1.63 -8.67
N GLN A 88 8.23 -2.73 -8.85
CA GLN A 88 7.84 -3.80 -9.76
C GLN A 88 6.53 -4.46 -9.33
N PHE A 89 6.39 -4.80 -8.04
CA PHE A 89 5.15 -5.39 -7.52
C PHE A 89 3.96 -4.45 -7.67
N TYR A 90 4.15 -3.16 -7.41
CA TYR A 90 3.13 -2.16 -7.66
C TYR A 90 2.70 -2.17 -9.14
N ARG A 91 3.65 -1.99 -10.06
CA ARG A 91 3.37 -1.92 -11.51
C ARG A 91 2.70 -3.18 -12.05
N THR A 92 3.10 -4.35 -11.56
CA THR A 92 2.70 -5.65 -12.13
C THR A 92 1.38 -6.15 -11.55
N HIS A 93 1.11 -5.90 -10.27
CA HIS A 93 -0.01 -6.55 -9.57
C HIS A 93 -1.01 -5.58 -8.96
N VAL A 94 -0.57 -4.39 -8.54
CA VAL A 94 -1.44 -3.41 -7.87
C VAL A 94 -2.07 -2.46 -8.88
N LYS A 95 -1.23 -1.77 -9.66
CA LYS A 95 -1.65 -0.78 -10.65
C LYS A 95 -2.72 -1.30 -11.63
N PRO A 96 -2.61 -2.51 -12.22
CA PRO A 96 -3.60 -2.98 -13.18
C PRO A 96 -5.01 -3.18 -12.59
N VAL A 97 -5.12 -3.36 -11.27
CA VAL A 97 -6.40 -3.67 -10.61
C VAL A 97 -6.95 -2.46 -9.87
N PHE A 98 -6.09 -1.73 -9.16
CA PHE A 98 -6.52 -0.63 -8.29
C PHE A 98 -6.01 0.74 -8.70
N GLY A 99 -5.17 0.84 -9.74
CA GLY A 99 -4.53 2.10 -10.15
C GLY A 99 -5.55 3.24 -10.33
N ASP A 100 -6.62 2.98 -11.08
CA ASP A 100 -7.68 3.96 -11.35
C ASP A 100 -8.76 4.03 -10.24
N THR A 101 -8.63 3.23 -9.19
CA THR A 101 -9.60 3.22 -8.10
C THR A 101 -9.34 4.41 -7.17
N PRO A 102 -10.34 5.26 -6.88
CA PRO A 102 -10.21 6.29 -5.86
C PRO A 102 -9.85 5.69 -4.50
N LEU A 103 -8.92 6.30 -3.77
CA LEU A 103 -8.47 5.83 -2.45
C LEU A 103 -9.65 5.60 -1.50
N ALA A 104 -10.66 6.49 -1.51
CA ALA A 104 -11.85 6.36 -0.65
C ALA A 104 -12.83 5.25 -1.08
N LYS A 105 -12.64 4.66 -2.28
CA LYS A 105 -13.45 3.56 -2.80
C LYS A 105 -12.79 2.19 -2.66
N LEU A 106 -11.58 2.12 -2.10
CA LEU A 106 -10.96 0.85 -1.77
C LEU A 106 -11.76 0.14 -0.69
N ASP A 107 -12.41 -0.97 -1.05
CA ASP A 107 -13.20 -1.77 -0.13
C ASP A 107 -12.54 -3.13 0.17
N ARG A 108 -12.83 -3.68 1.35
CA ARG A 108 -12.23 -4.94 1.81
C ARG A 108 -12.68 -6.15 0.99
N THR A 109 -13.86 -6.12 0.38
CA THR A 109 -14.38 -7.25 -0.40
C THR A 109 -13.61 -7.38 -1.71
N SER A 110 -13.41 -6.29 -2.43
CA SER A 110 -12.59 -6.23 -3.65
C SER A 110 -11.14 -6.63 -3.36
N LEU A 111 -10.56 -6.15 -2.25
CA LEU A 111 -9.20 -6.53 -1.82
C LEU A 111 -9.08 -8.04 -1.54
N ARG A 112 -10.07 -8.66 -0.88
CA ARG A 112 -10.06 -10.12 -0.62
C ARG A 112 -10.19 -10.93 -1.90
N SER A 113 -11.05 -10.50 -2.81
CA SER A 113 -11.19 -11.12 -4.14
C SER A 113 -9.88 -11.05 -4.91
N TRP A 114 -9.22 -9.89 -4.91
CA TRP A 114 -7.92 -9.71 -5.54
C TRP A 114 -6.84 -10.63 -4.93
N VAL A 115 -6.74 -10.73 -3.60
CA VAL A 115 -5.80 -11.65 -2.94
C VAL A 115 -6.04 -13.10 -3.36
N ALA A 116 -7.31 -13.52 -3.50
CA ALA A 116 -7.64 -14.86 -3.99
C ALA A 116 -7.20 -15.06 -5.45
N GLN A 117 -7.38 -14.05 -6.31
CA GLN A 117 -6.95 -14.09 -7.71
C GLN A 117 -5.43 -14.15 -7.87
N LEU A 118 -4.66 -13.47 -7.01
CA LEU A 118 -3.21 -13.54 -7.03
C LEU A 118 -2.68 -14.96 -6.81
N GLY A 119 -3.36 -15.75 -5.96
CA GLY A 119 -3.00 -17.14 -5.67
C GLY A 119 -3.64 -18.18 -6.60
N SER A 120 -4.63 -17.81 -7.40
CA SER A 120 -5.31 -18.76 -8.30
C SER A 120 -4.38 -19.19 -9.44
N PRO A 121 -4.34 -20.50 -9.80
CA PRO A 121 -3.64 -20.98 -10.99
C PRO A 121 -4.15 -20.35 -12.30
N SER A 122 -5.43 -19.99 -12.35
CA SER A 122 -6.03 -19.29 -13.49
C SER A 122 -5.75 -17.78 -13.50
N GLY A 123 -5.13 -17.27 -12.42
CA GLY A 123 -4.74 -15.88 -12.25
C GLY A 123 -3.23 -15.72 -12.36
N SER A 124 -2.59 -15.17 -11.32
CA SER A 124 -1.13 -14.98 -11.30
C SER A 124 -0.36 -16.18 -10.75
N GLY A 125 -1.02 -17.14 -10.09
CA GLY A 125 -0.37 -18.34 -9.53
C GLY A 125 0.78 -18.04 -8.56
N LEU A 126 0.71 -16.91 -7.83
CA LEU A 126 1.80 -16.48 -6.97
C LEU A 126 1.91 -17.32 -5.71
N ALA A 127 3.13 -17.62 -5.29
CA ALA A 127 3.40 -18.22 -4.00
C ALA A 127 2.89 -17.32 -2.84
N PRO A 128 2.42 -17.89 -1.72
CA PRO A 128 1.91 -17.13 -0.57
C PRO A 128 2.86 -16.02 -0.09
N ALA A 129 4.16 -16.30 -0.01
CA ALA A 129 5.15 -15.30 0.40
C ALA A 129 5.21 -14.09 -0.54
N THR A 130 5.04 -14.30 -1.84
CA THR A 130 5.00 -13.22 -2.84
C THR A 130 3.71 -12.41 -2.71
N ILE A 131 2.56 -13.07 -2.51
CA ILE A 131 1.27 -12.40 -2.26
C ILE A 131 1.37 -11.45 -1.06
N HIS A 132 1.98 -11.91 0.04
CA HIS A 132 2.21 -11.06 1.22
C HIS A 132 3.02 -9.81 0.87
N LYS A 133 4.07 -9.94 0.04
CA LYS A 133 4.88 -8.78 -0.39
C LYS A 133 4.11 -7.82 -1.28
N VAL A 134 3.32 -8.33 -2.22
CA VAL A 134 2.46 -7.51 -3.09
C VAL A 134 1.44 -6.72 -2.26
N VAL A 135 0.75 -7.39 -1.32
CA VAL A 135 -0.20 -6.72 -0.42
C VAL A 135 0.51 -5.72 0.50
N GLN A 136 1.72 -6.05 0.97
CA GLN A 136 2.53 -5.14 1.79
C GLN A 136 2.84 -3.84 1.05
N VAL A 137 3.14 -3.89 -0.26
CA VAL A 137 3.37 -2.70 -1.09
C VAL A 137 2.13 -1.80 -1.14
N LEU A 138 0.97 -2.37 -1.46
CA LEU A 138 -0.30 -1.62 -1.45
C LEU A 138 -0.60 -1.06 -0.05
N ASN A 139 -0.38 -1.86 0.99
CA ASN A 139 -0.60 -1.42 2.38
C ASN A 139 0.27 -0.23 2.77
N LYS A 140 1.56 -0.19 2.36
CA LYS A 140 2.43 0.98 2.60
C LYS A 140 1.89 2.24 1.93
N CYS A 141 1.48 2.12 0.67
CA CYS A 141 0.91 3.24 -0.10
C CYS A 141 -0.35 3.80 0.56
N VAL A 142 -1.30 2.92 0.90
CA VAL A 142 -2.58 3.31 1.54
C VAL A 142 -2.36 3.80 2.97
N TYR A 143 -1.42 3.22 3.71
CA TYR A 143 -1.06 3.70 5.04
C TYR A 143 -0.51 5.13 5.00
N SER A 144 0.38 5.44 4.05
CA SER A 144 0.86 6.81 3.87
C SER A 144 -0.27 7.78 3.47
N ALA A 145 -1.27 7.33 2.72
CA ALA A 145 -2.45 8.14 2.40
C ALA A 145 -3.27 8.49 3.67
N VAL A 146 -3.29 7.59 4.65
CA VAL A 146 -3.91 7.86 5.96
C VAL A 146 -3.08 8.86 6.76
N GLU A 147 -1.74 8.72 6.76
CA GLU A 147 -0.84 9.66 7.44
C GLU A 147 -0.99 11.09 6.89
N ASP A 148 -1.14 11.22 5.58
CA ASP A 148 -1.38 12.49 4.88
C ASP A 148 -2.86 12.93 4.88
N ARG A 149 -3.71 12.20 5.63
CA ARG A 149 -5.14 12.50 5.84
C ARG A 149 -5.97 12.57 4.54
N LEU A 150 -5.56 11.85 3.50
CA LEU A 150 -6.32 11.69 2.26
C LEU A 150 -7.52 10.76 2.43
N ILE A 151 -7.38 9.77 3.32
CA ILE A 151 -8.43 8.83 3.71
C ILE A 151 -8.38 8.59 5.23
N GLN A 152 -9.51 8.20 5.82
CA GLN A 152 -9.62 8.04 7.27
C GLN A 152 -9.02 6.74 7.79
N ASN A 153 -9.19 5.64 7.03
CA ASN A 153 -8.87 4.30 7.49
C ASN A 153 -8.15 3.53 6.38
N ASN A 154 -7.26 2.63 6.76
CA ASN A 154 -6.58 1.75 5.82
C ASN A 154 -7.38 0.43 5.65
N PRO A 155 -8.10 0.22 4.52
CA PRO A 155 -8.84 -1.01 4.26
C PRO A 155 -7.94 -2.24 4.03
N VAL A 156 -6.67 -2.03 3.69
CA VAL A 156 -5.67 -3.08 3.40
C VAL A 156 -5.07 -3.66 4.70
N ALA A 157 -5.12 -2.88 5.79
CA ALA A 157 -4.59 -3.30 7.07
C ALA A 157 -5.30 -4.58 7.57
N LYS A 158 -4.50 -5.57 7.98
CA LYS A 158 -4.98 -6.88 8.50
C LYS A 158 -5.90 -7.62 7.51
N LEU A 159 -5.63 -7.53 6.21
CA LEU A 159 -6.28 -8.43 5.24
C LEU A 159 -5.91 -9.89 5.56
N PRO A 160 -6.87 -10.83 5.46
CA PRO A 160 -6.55 -12.25 5.57
C PRO A 160 -5.74 -12.66 4.34
N LEU A 161 -4.57 -13.25 4.59
CA LEU A 161 -3.62 -13.68 3.56
C LEU A 161 -3.40 -15.19 3.62
N PRO A 162 -3.04 -15.84 2.50
CA PRO A 162 -2.74 -17.26 2.49
C PRO A 162 -1.60 -17.60 3.46
N LYS A 163 -1.69 -18.77 4.09
CA LYS A 163 -0.67 -19.25 5.02
C LYS A 163 0.64 -19.49 4.26
N ILE A 164 1.75 -19.02 4.82
CA ILE A 164 3.07 -19.34 4.32
C ILE A 164 3.50 -20.64 5.00
N GLU A 165 3.55 -21.72 4.25
CA GLU A 165 4.16 -22.95 4.71
C GLU A 165 5.68 -22.81 4.64
N ARG A 166 6.34 -23.06 5.75
CA ARG A 166 7.80 -23.11 5.80
C ARG A 166 8.21 -24.54 5.53
N THR A 167 8.72 -24.79 4.34
CA THR A 167 9.45 -26.02 4.07
C THR A 167 10.83 -25.88 4.72
N GLU A 168 11.22 -26.90 5.48
CA GLU A 168 12.58 -26.97 6.03
C GLU A 168 13.56 -27.07 4.85
N MET A 169 14.54 -26.18 4.83
CA MET A 169 15.54 -26.15 3.78
C MET A 169 16.52 -27.30 4.03
N ARG A 170 16.69 -28.20 3.06
CA ARG A 170 17.74 -29.23 3.17
C ARG A 170 19.10 -28.56 3.13
N HIS A 171 19.91 -28.82 4.14
CA HIS A 171 21.31 -28.41 4.20
C HIS A 171 22.20 -29.56 3.73
N LEU A 172 23.32 -29.22 3.10
CA LEU A 172 24.36 -30.20 2.77
C LEU A 172 25.13 -30.55 4.03
N ASP A 173 25.46 -31.82 4.19
CA ASP A 173 26.46 -32.22 5.19
C ASP A 173 27.90 -31.99 4.68
N ALA A 174 28.89 -32.23 5.54
CA ALA A 174 30.29 -31.98 5.20
C ALA A 174 30.77 -32.84 4.01
N GLU A 175 30.34 -34.09 3.91
CA GLU A 175 30.72 -35.01 2.84
C GLU A 175 30.13 -34.56 1.51
N GLU A 176 28.86 -34.17 1.52
CA GLU A 176 28.16 -33.61 0.36
C GLU A 176 28.80 -32.29 -0.11
N VAL A 177 29.29 -31.44 0.79
CA VAL A 177 30.04 -30.23 0.42
C VAL A 177 31.33 -30.59 -0.32
N TRP A 178 32.09 -31.60 0.15
CA TRP A 178 33.27 -32.08 -0.54
C TRP A 178 32.93 -32.65 -1.92
N HIS A 179 31.88 -33.47 -2.03
CA HIS A 179 31.42 -34.00 -3.31
C HIS A 179 31.07 -32.90 -4.32
N VAL A 180 30.38 -31.83 -3.90
CA VAL A 180 30.11 -30.68 -4.77
C VAL A 180 31.40 -29.96 -5.17
N ALA A 181 32.34 -29.79 -4.23
CA ALA A 181 33.60 -29.11 -4.48
C ALA A 181 34.51 -29.87 -5.46
N ASP A 182 34.45 -31.20 -5.47
CA ASP A 182 35.25 -32.05 -6.35
C ASP A 182 34.59 -32.28 -7.72
N ALA A 183 33.27 -32.15 -7.82
CA ALA A 183 32.51 -32.29 -9.08
C ALA A 183 32.44 -30.99 -9.91
N ILE A 184 32.67 -29.83 -9.31
CA ILE A 184 32.62 -28.53 -10.00
C ILE A 184 33.95 -28.21 -10.71
N ASP A 185 33.91 -27.29 -11.67
CA ASP A 185 35.12 -26.74 -12.29
C ASP A 185 36.13 -26.29 -11.22
N ALA A 186 37.39 -26.73 -11.38
CA ALA A 186 38.47 -26.50 -10.42
C ALA A 186 38.61 -25.02 -10.01
N ARG A 187 38.28 -24.08 -10.89
CA ARG A 187 38.30 -22.63 -10.58
C ARG A 187 37.35 -22.22 -9.46
N TYR A 188 36.26 -22.96 -9.24
CA TYR A 188 35.24 -22.68 -8.23
C TYR A 188 35.34 -23.55 -6.98
N ARG A 189 36.25 -24.53 -6.97
CA ARG A 189 36.40 -25.45 -5.83
C ARG A 189 36.60 -24.72 -4.51
N ALA A 190 37.53 -23.76 -4.47
CA ALA A 190 37.79 -22.97 -3.27
C ALA A 190 36.55 -22.16 -2.83
N PHE A 191 35.77 -21.65 -3.79
CA PHE A 191 34.55 -20.92 -3.51
C PHE A 191 33.51 -21.80 -2.81
N VAL A 192 33.29 -23.03 -3.30
CA VAL A 192 32.36 -23.99 -2.67
C VAL A 192 32.78 -24.34 -1.24
N LEU A 193 34.07 -24.61 -1.01
CA LEU A 193 34.56 -24.96 0.33
C LEU A 193 34.41 -23.80 1.32
N VAL A 194 34.73 -22.58 0.89
CA VAL A 194 34.53 -21.39 1.73
C VAL A 194 33.05 -21.16 2.02
N ALA A 195 32.16 -21.36 1.03
CA ALA A 195 30.72 -21.23 1.24
C ALA A 195 30.20 -22.25 2.26
N GLY A 196 30.60 -23.51 2.13
CA GLY A 196 30.13 -24.62 2.95
C GLY A 196 30.64 -24.58 4.39
N PHE A 197 31.90 -24.20 4.60
CA PHE A 197 32.53 -24.29 5.92
C PHE A 197 32.64 -22.98 6.68
N CYS A 198 32.66 -21.83 6.01
CA CYS A 198 32.82 -20.52 6.67
C CYS A 198 31.49 -19.81 6.96
N GLY A 199 30.37 -20.32 6.45
CA GLY A 199 29.03 -19.76 6.70
C GLY A 199 28.84 -18.33 6.17
N LEU A 200 29.67 -17.90 5.22
CA LEU A 200 29.60 -16.57 4.62
C LEU A 200 28.41 -16.45 3.68
N ARG A 201 27.76 -15.28 3.68
CA ARG A 201 26.75 -14.97 2.65
C ARG A 201 27.44 -14.75 1.31
N LEU A 202 26.73 -15.04 0.21
CA LEU A 202 27.24 -14.83 -1.15
C LEU A 202 27.84 -13.42 -1.36
N GLY A 203 27.18 -12.37 -0.83
CA GLY A 203 27.69 -11.01 -0.93
C GLY A 203 28.98 -10.75 -0.15
N GLU A 204 29.19 -11.46 0.96
CA GLU A 204 30.43 -11.39 1.76
C GLU A 204 31.57 -12.13 1.04
N MET A 205 31.27 -13.32 0.48
CA MET A 205 32.22 -14.11 -0.31
C MET A 205 32.74 -13.35 -1.54
N LEU A 206 31.84 -12.71 -2.29
CA LEU A 206 32.21 -11.92 -3.47
C LEU A 206 32.97 -10.63 -3.11
N GLY A 207 32.91 -10.21 -1.84
CA GLY A 207 33.62 -9.05 -1.32
C GLY A 207 35.00 -9.37 -0.75
N LEU A 208 35.42 -10.63 -0.70
CA LEU A 208 36.73 -11.03 -0.18
C LEU A 208 37.86 -10.43 -1.01
N ARG A 209 38.85 -9.85 -0.32
CA ARG A 209 40.05 -9.25 -0.91
C ARG A 209 41.27 -9.85 -0.23
N TRP A 210 42.34 -10.01 -0.99
CA TRP A 210 43.66 -10.22 -0.40
C TRP A 210 44.04 -8.96 0.39
N GLY A 211 44.41 -9.14 1.65
CA GLY A 211 44.97 -8.11 2.52
C GLY A 211 46.47 -7.96 2.32
#